data_AF-A0A8J7QND4-F1
#
_entry.id   AF-A0A8J7QND4-F1
#
_cell.length_a   1.000
_cell.length_b   1.000
_cell.length_c   1.000
_cell.angle_alpha   90.00
_cell.angle_beta   90.00
_cell.angle_gamma   90.00
#
_symmetry.space_group_name_H-M   'P 1'
#
loop_
_entity.id
_entity.type
_entity.pdbx_description
1 polymer ?
#
loop_
_entity_poly.entity_id
_entity_poly.type
_entity_poly.pdbx_seq_one_letter_code
_entity_poly.pdbx_strand_id
1 'polypeptide(L)'
;MALLRFNPAETTIIFPPDVNSQKYTGALIQYLGIKKNRLSPQSGVASLSRGDIFLLCSDGLHGALTQNQIQKILRKNTQRSVEDAAKNLVQAALLARSTDDITAMVFEVYQ
;
A
#
# COMPACT_ATOMS: atom_id res chain seq x y z
N MET A 1 -1.14 3.89 -6.50
CA MET A 1 0.00 3.46 -5.65
C MET A 1 -0.18 4.05 -4.27
N ALA A 2 -0.05 3.24 -3.22
CA ALA A 2 -0.20 3.66 -1.82
C ALA A 2 0.96 3.13 -0.96
N LEU A 3 1.36 3.91 0.06
CA LEU A 3 2.33 3.51 1.07
C LEU A 3 1.68 3.48 2.45
N LEU A 4 1.72 2.31 3.09
CA LEU A 4 1.18 2.08 4.42
C LEU A 4 2.31 1.69 5.37
N ARG A 5 2.24 2.19 6.61
CA ARG A 5 3.11 1.78 7.72
C ARG A 5 2.28 1.06 8.77
N PHE A 6 2.80 -0.06 9.21
CA PHE A 6 2.24 -0.91 10.24
C PHE A 6 3.24 -1.05 11.37
N ASN A 7 2.86 -0.58 12.55
CA ASN A 7 3.54 -0.82 13.81
C ASN A 7 2.64 -1.75 14.66
N PRO A 8 3.18 -2.62 15.52
CA PRO A 8 2.38 -3.43 16.44
C PRO A 8 1.31 -2.63 17.23
N ALA A 9 1.59 -1.35 17.55
CA ALA A 9 0.68 -0.46 18.27
C ALA A 9 -0.32 0.31 17.35
N GLU A 10 0.04 0.62 16.10
CA GLU A 10 -0.76 1.50 15.23
C GLU A 10 -0.52 1.23 13.74
N THR A 11 -1.53 1.44 12.90
CA THR A 11 -1.39 1.45 11.43
C THR A 11 -1.68 2.83 10.88
N THR A 12 -0.73 3.41 10.16
CA THR A 12 -0.84 4.76 9.60
C THR A 12 -0.68 4.70 8.08
N ILE A 13 -1.60 5.34 7.35
CA ILE A 13 -1.45 5.56 5.91
C ILE A 13 -0.53 6.77 5.74
N ILE A 14 0.64 6.57 5.12
CA ILE A 14 1.62 7.65 4.94
C ILE A 14 1.27 8.48 3.70
N PHE A 15 0.82 7.82 2.64
CA PHE A 15 0.41 8.47 1.40
C PHE A 15 -0.96 7.93 0.99
N PRO A 16 -2.04 8.73 1.15
CA PRO A 16 -3.36 8.28 0.74
C PRO A 16 -3.46 8.25 -0.79
N PRO A 17 -4.27 7.34 -1.37
CA PRO A 17 -4.89 7.62 -2.65
C PRO A 17 -5.80 8.85 -2.46
N ASP A 18 -5.59 9.88 -3.27
CA ASP A 18 -6.32 11.14 -3.23
C ASP A 18 -7.85 10.91 -3.16
N VAL A 19 -8.52 11.38 -2.10
CA VAL A 19 -9.94 11.06 -1.81
C VAL A 19 -10.91 12.08 -2.44
N ASN A 20 -10.43 13.07 -3.19
CA ASN A 20 -11.27 14.19 -3.64
C ASN A 20 -11.60 14.20 -5.15
N SER A 21 -12.04 13.06 -5.69
CA SER A 21 -12.64 12.99 -7.02
C SER A 21 -13.97 12.20 -7.00
N GLN A 22 -15.01 12.77 -6.37
CA GLN A 22 -16.38 12.21 -6.38
C GLN A 22 -16.99 11.97 -7.79
N LYS A 23 -16.24 12.23 -8.87
CA LYS A 23 -16.66 12.01 -10.26
C LYS A 23 -15.79 11.06 -11.10
N TYR A 24 -14.61 10.66 -10.63
CA TYR A 24 -13.70 9.80 -11.41
C TYR A 24 -12.92 8.86 -10.49
N THR A 25 -13.45 7.66 -10.26
CA THR A 25 -12.74 6.55 -9.61
C THR A 25 -11.72 5.95 -10.59
N GLY A 26 -10.44 5.89 -10.19
CA GLY A 26 -9.37 5.24 -10.97
C GLY A 26 -8.63 6.14 -11.98
N ALA A 27 -9.00 7.42 -12.12
CA ALA A 27 -8.28 8.35 -13.00
C ALA A 27 -7.02 8.91 -12.31
N LEU A 28 -5.84 8.73 -12.93
CA LEU A 28 -4.60 9.36 -12.46
C LEU A 28 -4.55 10.84 -12.84
N ILE A 29 -4.56 11.71 -11.84
CA ILE A 29 -4.42 13.17 -12.02
C ILE A 29 -2.96 13.61 -12.22
N GLN A 30 -2.01 12.78 -11.79
CA GLN A 30 -0.57 12.97 -11.94
C GLN A 30 0.07 11.63 -12.32
N TYR A 31 0.95 11.63 -13.32
CA TYR A 31 1.66 10.44 -13.81
C TYR A 31 2.99 10.84 -14.46
N LEU A 32 3.95 9.90 -14.50
CA LEU A 32 5.23 10.13 -15.14
C LEU A 32 5.06 10.20 -16.67
N GLY A 33 5.62 11.23 -17.31
CA GLY A 33 5.49 11.46 -18.76
C GLY A 33 4.48 12.56 -19.15
N ILE A 34 3.76 13.14 -18.18
CA ILE A 34 2.97 14.37 -18.39
C ILE A 34 3.89 15.57 -18.64
N LYS A 35 3.37 16.64 -19.26
CA LYS A 35 4.07 17.93 -19.39
C LYS A 35 4.59 18.37 -18.00
N LYS A 36 5.90 18.71 -17.92
CA LYS A 36 6.64 18.97 -16.66
C LYS A 36 5.95 19.90 -15.67
N ASN A 37 5.15 20.86 -16.15
CA ASN A 37 4.43 21.83 -15.33
C ASN A 37 3.20 21.28 -14.59
N ARG A 38 2.91 19.97 -14.68
CA ARG A 38 1.79 19.31 -14.00
C ARG A 38 2.22 18.15 -13.09
N LEU A 39 3.50 18.05 -12.75
CA LEU A 39 4.03 17.02 -11.87
C LEU A 39 4.51 17.64 -10.56
N SER A 40 3.86 17.29 -9.46
CA SER A 40 4.24 17.66 -8.10
C SER A 40 4.25 16.38 -7.24
N PRO A 41 5.34 15.59 -7.27
CA PRO A 41 5.41 14.34 -6.52
C PRO A 41 5.27 14.60 -5.03
N GLN A 42 4.50 13.75 -4.34
CA GLN A 42 4.43 13.79 -2.90
C GLN A 42 5.72 13.18 -2.32
N SER A 43 6.38 13.93 -1.44
CA SER A 43 7.58 13.50 -0.72
C SER A 43 7.39 13.75 0.77
N GLY A 44 8.07 12.97 1.60
CA GLY A 44 7.96 13.05 3.05
C GLY A 44 9.05 12.24 3.73
N VAL A 45 9.17 12.44 5.04
CA VAL A 45 10.10 11.72 5.91
C VAL A 45 9.29 10.98 6.97
N ALA A 46 9.65 9.73 7.24
CA ALA A 46 9.07 8.94 8.31
C ALA A 46 10.17 8.39 9.21
N SER A 47 10.02 8.55 10.52
CA SER A 47 10.91 7.93 11.49
C SER A 47 10.71 6.41 11.49
N LEU A 48 11.81 5.67 11.39
CA LEU A 48 11.81 4.21 11.42
C LEU A 48 12.00 3.71 12.85
N SER A 49 11.23 2.69 13.22
CA SER A 49 11.38 1.95 14.47
C SER A 49 11.52 0.47 14.18
N ARG A 50 12.27 -0.25 15.01
CA ARG A 50 12.39 -1.71 14.92
C ARG A 50 11.01 -2.38 14.88
N GLY A 51 10.82 -3.31 13.96
CA GLY A 51 9.58 -4.04 13.76
C GLY A 51 8.50 -3.26 13.01
N ASP A 52 8.78 -2.04 12.53
CA ASP A 52 7.91 -1.38 11.56
C ASP A 52 7.86 -2.19 10.26
N ILE A 53 6.65 -2.33 9.74
CA ILE A 53 6.40 -2.97 8.45
C ILE A 53 5.83 -1.94 7.49
N PHE A 54 6.42 -1.84 6.31
CA PHE A 54 5.95 -0.98 5.23
C PHE A 54 5.35 -1.82 4.12
N LEU A 55 4.24 -1.36 3.56
CA LEU A 55 3.61 -1.91 2.36
C LEU A 55 3.53 -0.83 1.29
N LEU A 56 4.17 -1.08 0.15
CA LEU A 56 3.93 -0.35 -1.09
C LEU A 56 3.06 -1.21 -2.00
N CYS A 57 1.93 -0.66 -2.48
CA CYS A 57 0.99 -1.42 -3.30
C CYS A 57 0.26 -0.62 -4.39
N SER A 58 -0.14 -1.32 -5.46
CA SER A 58 -1.04 -0.78 -6.48
C SER A 58 -2.49 -0.69 -5.99
N ASP A 59 -3.30 0.04 -6.74
CA ASP A 59 -4.76 0.11 -6.60
C ASP A 59 -5.46 -1.23 -6.86
N GLY A 60 -4.87 -2.10 -7.68
CA GLY A 60 -5.29 -3.50 -7.76
C GLY A 60 -5.27 -4.22 -6.41
N LEU A 61 -4.43 -3.82 -5.45
CA LEU A 61 -4.47 -4.36 -4.07
C LEU A 61 -5.43 -3.58 -3.16
N HIS A 62 -5.19 -2.28 -3.00
CA HIS A 62 -5.90 -1.48 -1.98
C HIS A 62 -7.33 -1.09 -2.39
N GLY A 63 -7.69 -1.24 -3.67
CA GLY A 63 -9.06 -1.16 -4.15
C GLY A 63 -9.87 -2.43 -3.86
N ALA A 64 -9.20 -3.59 -3.81
CA ALA A 64 -9.83 -4.88 -3.56
C ALA A 64 -9.87 -5.27 -2.07
N LEU A 65 -8.91 -4.80 -1.27
CA LEU A 65 -8.79 -5.14 0.15
C LEU A 65 -8.94 -3.91 1.05
N THR A 66 -9.71 -4.06 2.12
CA THR A 66 -9.80 -3.05 3.18
C THR A 66 -8.51 -2.97 4.00
N GLN A 67 -8.25 -1.82 4.62
CA GLN A 67 -7.11 -1.63 5.53
C GLN A 67 -7.06 -2.69 6.64
N ASN A 68 -8.22 -3.07 7.20
CA ASN A 68 -8.32 -4.13 8.22
C ASN A 68 -7.90 -5.51 7.69
N GLN A 69 -8.25 -5.85 6.44
CA GLN A 69 -7.81 -7.12 5.84
C GLN A 69 -6.30 -7.12 5.62
N ILE A 70 -5.76 -6.03 5.08
CA ILE A 70 -4.31 -5.86 4.87
C ILE A 70 -3.57 -5.99 6.20
N GLN A 71 -4.03 -5.30 7.26
CA GLN A 71 -3.44 -5.36 8.59
C GLN A 71 -3.43 -6.79 9.17
N LYS A 72 -4.53 -7.53 9.03
CA LYS A 72 -4.63 -8.92 9.49
C LYS A 72 -3.65 -9.82 8.76
N ILE A 73 -3.51 -9.66 7.44
CA ILE A 73 -2.59 -10.45 6.62
C ILE A 73 -1.14 -10.15 7.02
N LEU A 74 -0.78 -8.87 7.14
CA LEU A 74 0.57 -8.49 7.55
C LEU A 74 0.89 -9.05 8.94
N ARG A 75 0.05 -8.78 9.95
CA ARG A 75 0.27 -9.27 11.33
C ARG A 75 0.44 -10.79 11.44
N LYS A 76 -0.33 -11.55 10.67
CA LYS A 76 -0.29 -13.02 10.71
C LYS A 76 0.99 -13.60 10.10
N ASN A 77 1.59 -12.91 9.14
CA ASN A 77 2.64 -13.49 8.30
C ASN A 77 4.02 -12.87 8.53
N THR A 78 4.13 -11.59 8.88
CA THR A 78 5.44 -10.94 9.04
C THR A 78 6.26 -11.50 10.20
N GLN A 79 5.62 -12.10 11.21
CA GLN A 79 6.34 -12.85 12.26
C GLN A 79 7.12 -14.06 11.72
N ARG A 80 6.75 -14.56 10.53
CA ARG A 80 7.37 -15.71 9.88
C ARG A 80 8.24 -15.28 8.70
N SER A 81 7.67 -14.49 7.79
CA SER A 81 8.34 -14.01 6.58
C SER A 81 7.58 -12.84 5.96
N VAL A 82 8.31 -11.77 5.62
CA VAL A 82 7.77 -10.66 4.82
C VAL A 82 7.37 -11.10 3.40
N GLU A 83 8.02 -12.14 2.87
CA GLU A 83 7.68 -12.71 1.56
C GLU A 83 6.32 -13.40 1.58
N ASP A 84 6.04 -14.18 2.64
CA ASP A 84 4.74 -14.82 2.83
C ASP A 84 3.63 -13.78 2.99
N ALA A 85 3.93 -12.67 3.67
CA ALA A 85 3.00 -11.55 3.79
C ALA A 85 2.67 -10.94 2.42
N ALA A 86 3.68 -10.69 1.58
CA ALA A 86 3.47 -10.17 0.23
C ALA A 86 2.65 -11.13 -0.65
N LYS A 87 3.00 -12.43 -0.65
CA LYS A 87 2.26 -13.47 -1.38
C LYS A 87 0.80 -13.57 -0.95
N ASN A 88 0.54 -13.55 0.36
CA ASN A 88 -0.81 -13.65 0.90
C ASN A 88 -1.65 -12.39 0.63
N LEU A 89 -1.04 -11.21 0.56
CA LEU A 89 -1.73 -9.99 0.13
C LEU A 89 -2.20 -10.10 -1.32
N VAL A 90 -1.32 -10.53 -2.22
CA VAL A 90 -1.67 -10.74 -3.64
C VAL A 90 -2.77 -11.79 -3.78
N GLN A 91 -2.63 -12.93 -3.10
CA GLN A 91 -3.63 -14.00 -3.14
C GLN A 91 -5.00 -13.53 -2.60
N ALA A 92 -5.02 -12.76 -1.51
CA ALA A 92 -6.25 -12.23 -0.96
C ALA A 92 -6.96 -11.28 -1.95
N ALA A 93 -6.22 -10.42 -2.65
CA ALA A 93 -6.80 -9.54 -3.67
C ALA A 93 -7.31 -10.31 -4.90
N LEU A 94 -6.63 -11.37 -5.33
CA LEU A 94 -7.12 -12.27 -6.37
C LEU A 94 -8.44 -12.95 -5.95
N LEU A 95 -8.53 -13.44 -4.72
CA LEU A 95 -9.74 -14.07 -4.18
C LEU A 95 -10.89 -13.07 -4.03
N ALA A 96 -10.58 -11.81 -3.73
CA ALA A 96 -11.53 -10.71 -3.72
C ALA A 96 -11.98 -10.27 -5.13
N ARG A 97 -11.48 -10.94 -6.19
CA ARG A 97 -11.75 -10.65 -7.60
C ARG A 97 -11.35 -9.23 -8.00
N SER A 98 -10.14 -8.81 -7.62
CA SER A 98 -9.56 -7.57 -8.12
C SER A 98 -9.65 -7.50 -9.64
N THR A 99 -9.96 -6.31 -10.16
CA THR A 99 -10.18 -6.03 -11.58
C THR A 99 -8.97 -5.39 -12.26
N ASP A 100 -7.83 -5.33 -11.57
CA ASP A 100 -6.63 -4.62 -12.01
C ASP A 100 -5.36 -5.38 -11.58
N ASP A 101 -4.21 -5.00 -12.13
CA ASP A 101 -2.92 -5.61 -11.83
C ASP A 101 -2.52 -5.40 -10.37
N ILE A 102 -2.19 -6.50 -9.70
CA ILE A 102 -1.90 -6.52 -8.27
C ILE A 102 -0.38 -6.51 -8.08
N THR A 103 0.13 -5.45 -7.45
CA THR A 103 1.52 -5.37 -6.99
C THR A 103 1.55 -5.09 -5.49
N ALA A 104 2.36 -5.85 -4.75
CA ALA A 104 2.60 -5.66 -3.32
C ALA A 104 4.08 -5.86 -3.00
N MET A 105 4.65 -4.94 -2.22
CA MET A 105 6.03 -4.98 -1.78
C MET A 105 6.05 -4.70 -0.28
N VAL A 106 6.57 -5.65 0.49
CA VAL A 106 6.57 -5.62 1.96
C VAL A 106 7.99 -5.54 2.48
N PHE A 107 8.23 -4.65 3.42
CA PHE A 107 9.53 -4.45 4.06
C PHE A 107 9.36 -4.44 5.57
N GLU A 108 10.34 -4.98 6.30
CA GLU A 108 10.42 -4.90 7.76
C GLU A 108 11.71 -4.18 8.16
N VAL A 109 11.61 -3.29 9.15
CA VAL A 109 12.75 -2.58 9.73
C VAL A 109 13.34 -3.41 10.86
N TYR A 110 14.62 -3.80 10.73
CA TYR A 110 15.31 -4.62 11.73
C TYR A 110 16.30 -3.86 12.63
N GLN A 111 16.45 -2.55 12.48
CA GLN A 111 17.42 -1.74 13.22
C GLN A 111 17.07 -1.60 14.71
#